data_AF-A0A6A0AV60-F1
#
_entry.id   AF-A0A6A0AV60-F1
#
_cell.length_a   1.000
_cell.length_b   1.000
_cell.length_c   1.000
_cell.angle_alpha   90.00
_cell.angle_beta   90.00
_cell.angle_gamma   90.00
#
_symmetry.space_group_name_H-M   'P 1'
#
loop_
_entity.id
_entity.type
_entity.pdbx_description
1 polymer ?
#
loop_
_entity_poly.entity_id
_entity_poly.type
_entity_poly.pdbx_seq_one_letter_code
_entity_poly.pdbx_strand_id
1 'polypeptide(L)'
;MAANTTAAKTAQAEATACTCSQFATADGRTTGCKAETKRLFAPGHDAKLKSFLIKAGAEGAEVIRTVDGIASPADAATHAAKFAFGHMVTAGITRAETKAAEKAERAAARAAKKAAPKAKTPAKVTAKVGRATFTGRMDGDHFVYEVKGKERRTLKFQAA
;
A
#
# COMPACT_ATOMS: atom_id res chain seq x y z
N MET A 1 -46.60 51.69 10.31
CA MET A 1 -47.04 50.81 9.20
C MET A 1 -46.04 49.67 9.09
N ALA A 2 -46.39 48.48 9.58
CA ALA A 2 -45.53 47.30 9.51
C ALA A 2 -45.87 46.53 8.22
N ALA A 3 -44.99 46.56 7.23
CA ALA A 3 -45.14 45.77 6.02
C ALA A 3 -44.54 44.38 6.24
N ASN A 4 -45.45 43.44 6.41
CA ASN A 4 -45.23 42.01 6.45
C ASN A 4 -45.17 41.50 4.99
N THR A 5 -44.03 41.00 4.51
CA THR A 5 -44.01 40.20 3.27
C THR A 5 -42.92 39.13 3.34
N THR A 6 -43.33 37.97 3.83
CA THR A 6 -42.65 36.68 3.73
C THR A 6 -42.91 36.02 2.38
N ALA A 7 -42.05 35.04 2.08
CA ALA A 7 -42.19 33.97 1.07
C ALA A 7 -41.65 34.24 -0.36
N ALA A 8 -40.31 34.23 -0.48
CA ALA A 8 -39.66 33.72 -1.68
C ALA A 8 -39.95 32.21 -1.80
N LYS A 9 -40.98 31.88 -2.58
CA LYS A 9 -41.39 30.50 -2.91
C LYS A 9 -40.21 29.78 -3.56
N THR A 10 -39.71 28.77 -2.87
CA THR A 10 -38.58 27.93 -3.25
C THR A 10 -38.87 27.25 -4.58
N ALA A 11 -38.17 27.64 -5.66
CA ALA A 11 -38.08 26.80 -6.85
C ALA A 11 -37.47 25.46 -6.40
N GLN A 12 -38.24 24.38 -6.54
CA GLN A 12 -37.74 23.04 -6.21
C GLN A 12 -36.61 22.72 -7.18
N ALA A 13 -35.37 22.72 -6.69
CA ALA A 13 -34.22 22.30 -7.49
C ALA A 13 -34.46 20.87 -8.00
N GLU A 14 -34.41 20.72 -9.31
CA GLU A 14 -34.46 19.41 -9.97
C GLU A 14 -33.28 18.55 -9.48
N ALA A 15 -33.52 17.26 -9.32
CA ALA A 15 -32.48 16.35 -8.88
C ALA A 15 -31.40 16.28 -9.98
N THR A 16 -30.16 16.58 -9.61
CA THR A 16 -29.02 16.50 -10.51
C THR A 16 -28.17 15.30 -10.12
N ALA A 17 -27.40 14.77 -11.08
CA ALA A 17 -26.46 13.69 -10.78
C ALA A 17 -25.46 14.12 -9.69
N CYS A 18 -25.14 13.22 -8.76
CA CYS A 18 -24.14 13.50 -7.73
C CYS A 18 -22.83 13.97 -8.37
N THR A 19 -22.24 15.05 -7.86
CA THR A 19 -20.94 15.54 -8.38
C THR A 19 -19.85 14.45 -8.33
N CYS A 20 -19.96 13.51 -7.39
CA CYS A 20 -19.06 12.37 -7.27
C CYS A 20 -19.09 11.40 -8.48
N SER A 21 -20.19 11.28 -9.22
CA SER A 21 -20.27 10.41 -10.40
C SER A 21 -19.57 11.00 -11.63
N GLN A 22 -19.24 12.29 -11.59
CA GLN A 22 -18.58 13.01 -12.68
C GLN A 22 -17.09 12.68 -12.82
N PHE A 23 -16.51 11.91 -11.88
CA PHE A 23 -15.08 11.63 -11.84
C PHE A 23 -14.76 10.21 -12.29
N ALA A 24 -13.79 10.12 -13.20
CA ALA A 24 -13.22 8.88 -13.70
C ALA A 24 -11.69 9.00 -13.80
N THR A 25 -10.96 7.88 -13.75
CA THR A 25 -9.56 7.84 -14.21
C THR A 25 -9.49 7.43 -15.68
N ALA A 26 -8.33 7.63 -16.31
CA ALA A 26 -8.07 7.14 -17.67
C ALA A 26 -8.32 5.62 -17.81
N ASP A 27 -8.09 4.84 -16.75
CA ASP A 27 -8.34 3.38 -16.71
C ASP A 27 -9.83 3.02 -16.60
N GLY A 28 -10.74 4.01 -16.62
CA GLY A 28 -12.18 3.79 -16.47
C GLY A 28 -12.63 3.55 -15.03
N ARG A 29 -11.77 3.77 -14.02
CA ARG A 29 -12.17 3.65 -12.61
C ARG A 29 -13.02 4.86 -12.24
N THR A 30 -14.21 4.62 -11.71
CA THR A 30 -15.13 5.68 -11.27
C THR A 30 -15.43 5.54 -9.78
N THR A 31 -16.11 6.54 -9.21
CA THR A 31 -16.66 6.41 -7.85
C THR A 31 -17.82 5.41 -7.78
N GLY A 32 -18.34 4.91 -8.91
CA GLY A 32 -19.48 4.00 -8.98
C GLY A 32 -20.79 4.61 -8.45
N CYS A 33 -20.89 5.93 -8.39
CA CYS A 33 -22.10 6.60 -7.97
C CYS A 33 -23.13 6.67 -9.10
N LYS A 34 -24.37 6.26 -8.81
CA LYS A 34 -25.55 6.42 -9.68
C LYS A 34 -26.68 7.23 -9.01
N ALA A 35 -26.35 7.96 -7.94
CA ALA A 35 -27.33 8.67 -7.14
C ALA A 35 -27.60 10.06 -7.72
N GLU A 36 -28.86 10.44 -7.71
CA GLU A 36 -29.32 11.79 -8.00
C GLU A 36 -29.64 12.49 -6.69
N THR A 37 -29.36 13.78 -6.62
CA THR A 37 -29.49 14.56 -5.39
C THR A 37 -29.83 16.01 -5.71
N LYS A 38 -30.55 16.65 -4.79
CA LYS A 38 -30.82 18.09 -4.83
C LYS A 38 -29.64 18.92 -4.30
N ARG A 39 -28.69 18.27 -3.63
CA ARG A 39 -27.45 18.86 -3.12
C ARG A 39 -26.30 18.52 -4.04
N LEU A 40 -25.16 19.17 -3.86
CA LEU A 40 -23.94 18.91 -4.65
C LEU A 40 -23.46 17.45 -4.53
N PHE A 41 -23.62 16.85 -3.33
CA PHE A 41 -23.33 15.45 -3.06
C PHE A 41 -24.53 14.75 -2.41
N ALA A 42 -24.67 13.45 -2.69
CA ALA A 42 -25.50 12.58 -1.85
C ALA A 42 -24.82 12.38 -0.48
N PRO A 43 -25.57 12.06 0.59
CA PRO A 43 -25.01 11.85 1.92
C PRO A 43 -23.83 10.86 1.91
N GLY A 44 -22.65 11.28 2.39
CA GLY A 44 -21.43 10.46 2.46
C GLY A 44 -20.66 10.27 1.15
N HIS A 45 -21.14 10.81 0.02
CA HIS A 45 -20.45 10.68 -1.27
C HIS A 45 -19.27 11.63 -1.45
N ASP A 46 -19.21 12.70 -0.66
CA ASP A 46 -18.03 13.56 -0.52
C ASP A 46 -16.82 12.76 -0.01
N ALA A 47 -17.03 11.90 1.00
CA ALA A 47 -16.01 11.00 1.51
C ALA A 47 -15.58 9.98 0.45
N LYS A 48 -16.53 9.48 -0.34
CA LYS A 48 -16.25 8.55 -1.44
C LYS A 48 -15.38 9.21 -2.53
N LEU A 49 -15.73 10.43 -2.94
CA LEU A 49 -14.94 11.20 -3.90
C LEU A 49 -13.54 11.51 -3.35
N LYS A 50 -13.45 11.95 -2.09
CA LYS A 50 -12.18 12.18 -1.41
C LYS A 50 -11.29 10.93 -1.42
N SER A 51 -11.81 9.77 -1.03
CA SER A 51 -11.06 8.51 -1.06
C SER A 51 -10.62 8.10 -2.46
N PHE A 52 -11.46 8.35 -3.47
CA PHE A 52 -11.13 8.10 -4.87
C PHE A 52 -9.96 8.99 -5.35
N LEU A 53 -10.04 10.29 -5.08
CA LEU A 53 -9.00 11.26 -5.47
C LEU A 53 -7.67 10.99 -4.75
N ILE A 54 -7.69 10.62 -3.47
CA ILE A 54 -6.46 10.24 -2.74
C ILE A 54 -5.80 9.02 -3.37
N LYS A 55 -6.59 8.00 -3.75
CA LYS A 55 -6.05 6.79 -4.40
C LYS A 55 -5.49 7.11 -5.78
N ALA A 56 -6.25 7.81 -6.62
CA ALA A 56 -5.80 8.19 -7.95
C ALA A 56 -4.53 9.06 -7.88
N GLY A 57 -4.49 10.05 -6.99
CA GLY A 57 -3.32 10.89 -6.79
C GLY A 57 -2.09 10.14 -6.26
N ALA A 58 -2.27 9.21 -5.31
CA ALA A 58 -1.19 8.38 -4.79
C ALA A 58 -0.60 7.42 -5.83
N GLU A 59 -1.38 7.06 -6.85
CA GLU A 59 -0.95 6.26 -7.99
C GLU A 59 -0.38 7.13 -9.13
N GLY A 60 -0.44 8.46 -9.03
CA GLY A 60 -0.07 9.39 -10.10
C GLY A 60 -1.03 9.34 -11.30
N ALA A 61 -2.23 8.80 -11.13
CA ALA A 61 -3.22 8.68 -12.18
C ALA A 61 -3.92 10.02 -12.45
N GLU A 62 -4.09 10.34 -13.72
CA GLU A 62 -4.88 11.50 -14.13
C GLU A 62 -6.37 11.26 -13.89
N VAL A 63 -7.05 12.30 -13.41
CA VAL A 63 -8.48 12.27 -13.13
C VAL A 63 -9.22 13.14 -14.14
N ILE A 64 -10.21 12.54 -14.79
CA ILE A 64 -11.09 13.20 -15.73
C ILE A 64 -12.38 13.53 -15.01
N ARG A 65 -12.76 14.81 -15.04
CA ARG A 65 -14.09 15.25 -14.61
C ARG A 65 -14.94 15.53 -15.84
N THR A 66 -16.10 14.89 -15.94
CA THR A 66 -17.07 15.13 -17.02
C THR A 66 -18.24 15.94 -16.49
N VAL A 67 -18.43 17.15 -17.02
CA VAL A 67 -19.58 18.02 -16.71
C VAL A 67 -20.21 18.43 -18.02
N ASP A 68 -21.52 18.17 -18.17
CA ASP A 68 -22.29 18.54 -19.38
C ASP A 68 -21.64 18.08 -20.71
N GLY A 69 -21.05 16.88 -20.69
CA GLY A 69 -20.37 16.29 -21.86
C GLY A 69 -18.93 16.78 -22.09
N ILE A 70 -18.44 17.74 -21.30
CA ILE A 70 -17.07 18.26 -21.39
C ILE A 70 -16.17 17.49 -20.43
N ALA A 71 -15.18 16.79 -20.97
CA ALA A 71 -14.15 16.11 -20.20
C ALA A 71 -13.01 17.09 -19.86
N SER A 72 -12.76 17.30 -18.57
CA SER A 72 -11.65 18.12 -18.06
C SER A 72 -10.63 17.21 -17.35
N PRO A 73 -9.53 16.82 -18.02
CA PRO A 73 -8.44 16.09 -17.39
C PRO A 73 -7.62 17.03 -16.49
N ALA A 74 -7.30 16.57 -15.28
CA ALA A 74 -6.35 17.23 -14.38
C ALA A 74 -5.86 16.25 -13.30
N ASP A 75 -4.88 16.66 -12.51
CA ASP A 75 -4.46 15.91 -11.33
C ASP A 75 -5.54 15.92 -10.23
N ALA A 76 -5.46 14.92 -9.35
CA ALA A 76 -6.42 14.74 -8.27
C ALA A 76 -6.47 15.95 -7.30
N ALA A 77 -5.34 16.65 -7.08
CA ALA A 77 -5.29 17.80 -6.20
C ALA A 77 -5.98 19.03 -6.82
N THR A 78 -5.76 19.29 -8.11
CA THR A 78 -6.44 20.38 -8.84
C THR A 78 -7.95 20.20 -8.87
N HIS A 79 -8.44 18.98 -9.07
CA HIS A 79 -9.88 18.71 -8.96
C HIS A 79 -10.40 18.87 -7.53
N ALA A 80 -9.64 18.44 -6.53
CA ALA A 80 -10.02 18.55 -5.14
C ALA A 80 -10.02 19.99 -4.61
N ALA A 81 -9.20 20.88 -5.17
CA ALA A 81 -9.08 22.28 -4.76
C ALA A 81 -10.40 23.06 -4.88
N LYS A 82 -11.32 22.60 -5.74
CA LYS A 82 -12.66 23.18 -5.92
C LYS A 82 -13.60 22.88 -4.76
N PHE A 83 -13.21 22.02 -3.82
CA PHE A 83 -14.03 21.60 -2.68
C PHE A 83 -13.38 21.94 -1.35
N ALA A 84 -14.19 22.10 -0.31
CA ALA A 84 -13.72 22.40 1.05
C ALA A 84 -12.78 21.31 1.63
N PHE A 85 -12.83 20.09 1.11
CA PHE A 85 -11.96 18.97 1.52
C PHE A 85 -10.65 18.87 0.73
N GLY A 86 -10.32 19.83 -0.17
CA GLY A 86 -9.13 19.78 -1.01
C GLY A 86 -7.83 19.55 -0.24
N HIS A 87 -7.65 20.26 0.88
CA HIS A 87 -6.50 20.09 1.79
C HIS A 87 -6.40 18.67 2.38
N MET A 88 -7.51 17.96 2.55
CA MET A 88 -7.49 16.58 3.04
C MET A 88 -7.05 15.59 1.95
N VAL A 89 -7.32 15.92 0.69
CA VAL A 89 -6.88 15.11 -0.45
C VAL A 89 -5.38 15.27 -0.64
N THR A 90 -4.86 16.50 -0.65
CA THR A 90 -3.41 16.74 -0.77
C THR A 90 -2.63 16.07 0.37
N ALA A 91 -3.07 16.28 1.63
CA ALA A 91 -2.46 15.61 2.78
C ALA A 91 -2.58 14.08 2.71
N GLY A 92 -3.69 13.57 2.14
CA GLY A 92 -3.91 12.14 1.93
C GLY A 92 -2.95 11.54 0.91
N ILE A 93 -2.70 12.24 -0.21
CA ILE A 93 -1.76 11.84 -1.26
C ILE A 93 -0.34 11.79 -0.71
N THR A 94 0.13 12.86 -0.06
CA THR A 94 1.46 12.90 0.55
C THR A 94 1.67 11.76 1.56
N ARG A 95 0.67 11.46 2.40
CA ARG A 95 0.73 10.33 3.34
C ARG A 95 0.75 8.96 2.66
N ALA A 96 0.12 8.84 1.50
CA ALA A 96 0.12 7.58 0.75
C ALA A 96 1.46 7.36 0.06
N GLU A 97 2.05 8.41 -0.51
CA GLU A 97 3.38 8.38 -1.13
C GLU A 97 4.47 8.03 -0.11
N THR A 98 4.47 8.66 1.07
CA THR A 98 5.45 8.34 2.13
C THR A 98 5.32 6.89 2.58
N LYS A 99 4.10 6.39 2.77
CA LYS A 99 3.87 4.97 3.09
C LYS A 99 4.29 4.02 1.97
N ALA A 100 4.12 4.42 0.71
CA ALA A 100 4.56 3.63 -0.43
C ALA A 100 6.09 3.53 -0.46
N ALA A 101 6.79 4.64 -0.22
CA ALA A 101 8.25 4.68 -0.11
C ALA A 101 8.75 3.79 1.05
N GLU A 102 8.19 3.94 2.26
CA GLU A 102 8.55 3.10 3.41
C GLU A 102 8.31 1.60 3.14
N LYS A 103 7.21 1.26 2.44
CA LYS A 103 6.90 -0.12 2.07
C LYS A 103 7.89 -0.65 1.03
N ALA A 104 8.29 0.17 0.06
CA ALA A 104 9.30 -0.19 -0.94
C ALA A 104 10.66 -0.44 -0.29
N GLU A 105 11.11 0.41 0.64
CA GLU A 105 12.34 0.21 1.39
C GLU A 105 12.30 -1.08 2.23
N ARG A 106 11.20 -1.33 2.95
CA ARG A 106 11.02 -2.57 3.71
C ARG A 106 11.01 -3.80 2.82
N ALA A 107 10.42 -3.71 1.62
CA ALA A 107 10.42 -4.79 0.64
C ALA A 107 11.83 -5.04 0.09
N ALA A 108 12.57 -3.98 -0.26
CA ALA A 108 13.96 -4.06 -0.71
C ALA A 108 14.88 -4.66 0.37
N ALA A 109 14.73 -4.23 1.62
CA ALA A 109 15.49 -4.78 2.75
C ALA A 109 15.19 -6.27 2.98
N ARG A 110 13.93 -6.69 2.83
CA ARG A 110 13.55 -8.12 2.89
C ARG A 110 14.09 -8.91 1.70
N ALA A 111 14.08 -8.33 0.50
CA ALA A 111 14.64 -8.95 -0.70
C ALA A 111 16.17 -9.14 -0.57
N ALA A 112 16.89 -8.13 -0.09
CA ALA A 112 18.32 -8.20 0.18
C ALA A 112 18.66 -9.27 1.24
N LYS A 113 17.88 -9.36 2.34
CA LYS A 113 18.04 -10.43 3.35
C LYS A 113 17.77 -11.83 2.80
N LYS A 114 16.88 -11.98 1.82
CA LYS A 114 16.61 -13.26 1.15
C LYS A 114 17.67 -13.61 0.10
N ALA A 115 18.23 -12.60 -0.57
CA ALA A 115 19.25 -12.75 -1.60
C ALA A 115 20.66 -12.95 -1.03
N ALA A 116 20.89 -12.57 0.24
CA ALA A 116 22.12 -12.89 0.93
C ALA A 116 22.32 -14.43 0.92
N PRO A 117 23.45 -14.93 0.41
CA PRO A 117 23.71 -16.36 0.39
C PRO A 117 23.65 -16.85 1.83
N LYS A 118 22.69 -17.75 2.11
CA LYS A 118 22.69 -18.48 3.37
C LYS A 118 24.03 -19.20 3.39
N ALA A 119 24.97 -18.72 4.20
CA ALA A 119 26.17 -19.45 4.50
C ALA A 119 25.70 -20.84 4.91
N LYS A 120 25.99 -21.85 4.07
CA LYS A 120 25.70 -23.24 4.37
C LYS A 120 26.44 -23.50 5.68
N THR A 121 25.72 -23.44 6.80
CA THR A 121 26.25 -23.97 8.05
C THR A 121 26.62 -25.41 7.72
N PRO A 122 27.89 -25.80 7.89
CA PRO A 122 28.32 -27.14 7.52
C PRO A 122 27.43 -28.14 8.25
N ALA A 123 26.88 -29.10 7.51
CA ALA A 123 25.96 -30.08 8.06
C ALA A 123 26.60 -30.71 9.30
N LYS A 124 25.92 -30.57 10.44
CA LYS A 124 26.37 -31.21 11.68
C LYS A 124 26.15 -32.71 11.53
N VAL A 125 27.24 -33.47 11.55
CA VAL A 125 27.21 -34.93 11.47
C VAL A 125 27.55 -35.49 12.84
N THR A 126 26.80 -36.50 13.26
CA THR A 126 27.13 -37.30 14.45
C THR A 126 28.00 -38.48 14.02
N ALA A 127 29.18 -38.60 14.59
CA ALA A 127 30.08 -39.72 14.33
C ALA A 127 30.67 -40.26 15.61
N LYS A 128 30.91 -41.57 15.63
CA LYS A 128 31.58 -42.26 16.73
C LYS A 128 33.09 -42.18 16.54
N VAL A 129 33.77 -41.58 17.50
CA VAL A 129 35.23 -41.49 17.55
C VAL A 129 35.71 -42.27 18.77
N GLY A 130 36.30 -43.44 18.53
CA GLY A 130 36.67 -44.38 19.60
C GLY A 130 35.43 -44.94 20.31
N ARG A 131 35.32 -44.74 21.62
CA ARG A 131 34.19 -45.24 22.44
C ARG A 131 33.04 -44.23 22.61
N ALA A 132 33.23 -42.99 22.16
CA ALA A 132 32.26 -41.90 22.37
C ALA A 132 31.71 -41.37 21.04
N THR A 133 30.49 -40.84 21.08
CA THR A 133 29.83 -40.21 19.93
C THR A 133 29.95 -38.70 20.04
N PHE A 134 30.38 -38.04 18.98
CA PHE A 134 30.56 -36.60 18.92
C PHE A 134 29.73 -35.99 17.79
N THR A 135 29.26 -34.77 18.00
CA THR A 135 28.63 -33.97 16.94
C THR A 135 29.66 -33.00 16.39
N GLY A 136 29.88 -33.05 15.09
CA GLY A 136 30.94 -32.31 14.42
C GLY A 136 30.56 -31.94 12.99
N ARG A 137 31.54 -31.58 12.18
CA ARG A 137 31.38 -31.32 10.74
C ARG A 137 32.43 -32.08 9.95
N MET A 138 32.09 -32.45 8.72
CA MET A 138 33.05 -32.99 7.76
C MET A 138 33.81 -31.85 7.07
N ASP A 139 35.13 -31.94 7.06
CA ASP A 139 36.05 -31.03 6.35
C ASP A 139 36.93 -31.89 5.42
N GLY A 140 36.48 -32.07 4.17
CA GLY A 140 37.01 -33.10 3.27
C GLY A 140 36.82 -34.51 3.85
N ASP A 141 37.90 -35.27 3.96
CA ASP A 141 37.88 -36.63 4.53
C ASP A 141 37.97 -36.67 6.07
N HIS A 142 38.12 -35.52 6.72
CA HIS A 142 38.30 -35.45 8.17
C HIS A 142 36.99 -35.11 8.89
N PHE A 143 36.69 -35.85 9.95
CA PHE A 143 35.67 -35.47 10.91
C PHE A 143 36.25 -34.49 11.93
N VAL A 144 35.71 -33.26 11.96
CA VAL A 144 36.11 -32.19 12.88
C VAL A 144 35.10 -32.10 14.01
N TYR A 145 35.55 -32.29 15.24
CA TYR A 145 34.70 -32.27 16.43
C TYR A 145 35.39 -31.53 17.58
N GLU A 146 34.60 -31.00 18.51
CA GLU A 146 35.11 -30.26 19.66
C GLU A 146 35.15 -31.14 20.91
N VAL A 147 36.28 -31.14 21.61
CA VAL A 147 36.42 -31.80 22.91
C VAL A 147 37.13 -30.85 23.87
N LYS A 148 36.46 -30.51 24.98
CA LYS A 148 37.00 -29.62 26.02
C LYS A 148 37.49 -28.27 25.47
N GLY A 149 36.73 -27.64 24.57
CA GLY A 149 37.08 -26.32 24.01
C GLY A 149 38.16 -26.34 22.92
N LYS A 150 38.58 -27.52 22.46
CA LYS A 150 39.61 -27.67 21.40
C LYS A 150 39.04 -28.44 20.22
N GLU A 151 39.20 -27.91 19.01
CA GLU A 151 38.89 -28.63 17.77
C GLU A 151 39.89 -29.78 17.56
N ARG A 152 39.35 -30.95 17.24
CA ARG A 152 40.11 -32.16 16.89
C ARG A 152 39.63 -32.65 15.53
N ARG A 153 40.58 -33.10 14.71
CA ARG A 153 40.33 -33.69 13.39
C ARG A 153 40.71 -35.16 13.43
N THR A 154 39.86 -36.03 12.88
CA THR A 154 40.14 -37.47 12.81
C THR A 154 39.68 -38.06 11.48
N LEU A 155 40.47 -39.00 10.96
CA LEU A 155 40.11 -39.88 9.85
C LEU A 155 39.48 -41.20 10.34
N LYS A 156 39.62 -41.51 11.63
CA LYS A 156 39.12 -42.73 12.26
C LYS A 156 37.82 -42.42 12.98
N PHE A 157 36.72 -42.49 12.26
CA PHE A 157 35.37 -42.37 12.81
C PHE A 157 34.44 -43.37 12.13
N GLN A 158 33.37 -43.75 12.82
CA GLN A 158 32.26 -44.49 12.22
C GLN A 158 31.06 -43.54 12.14
N ALA A 159 30.44 -43.44 10.97
CA ALA A 159 29.16 -42.78 10.84
C ALA A 159 28.15 -43.50 11.76
N ALA A 160 27.47 -42.73 12.61
CA ALA A 160 26.42 -43.24 13.48
C ALA A 160 25.09 -43.34 12.72
#